data_AF-A0A2A7S827-F1
#
_entry.id   AF-A0A2A7S827-F1
#
_cell.length_a   1.000
_cell.length_b   1.000
_cell.length_c   1.000
_cell.angle_alpha   90.00
_cell.angle_beta   90.00
_cell.angle_gamma   90.00
#
_symmetry.space_group_name_H-M   'P 1'
#
loop_
_entity.id
_entity.type
_entity.pdbx_description
1 polymer ?
#
loop_
_entity_poly.entity_id
_entity_poly.type
_entity_poly.pdbx_seq_one_letter_code
_entity_poly.pdbx_strand_id
1 'polypeptide(L)'
;MSEVFVSLAREVFAAACEAGRCQMPAGTAKFAEHLDNGGKSAPDTLESLGQQLVTQFPFLRHRSLASEQCDESVREKWEAAVRAVLERLRSWTASNPLAFEELSILLYTIDALGLDSADAEHVASQLRNEALAGGLYHFICSAEVRSFSPGHDRVHNADQEIKKAAAEGNFLRISHIVPQVMPEPRAALWSAVRLLWRLDSAKLADAVTVKDSVFLTLLVRFTLQDEFSALAVLVPITWVKYVGIEDMESAHRRAGTDLKQVDLIRQLLLQAADTTAWTGLLNALVRAPESGSLVCAALPKVLASLQLPHWKAFVSAVSLSFSKRSADPMARIMAALALEVGESAANALWSMCFDQWNDWNYGKSEHQVYLFSPTACAFDYPVAMYYSKIPGHERDKLEAALTLAVDTIEQQWFNSSTDLITERNRLLCRLRLVVHGRMLASGEVHLLPPEIEPPDAYTSVRYSYFEI
;
A
#
# COMPACT_ATOMS: atom_id res chain seq x y z
N MET A 1 -8.99 5.79 21.46
CA MET A 1 -8.18 6.14 22.65
C MET A 1 -8.45 7.61 22.97
N SER A 2 -8.47 8.02 24.24
CA SER A 2 -8.68 9.44 24.59
C SER A 2 -7.43 10.27 24.30
N GLU A 3 -7.56 11.42 23.62
CA GLU A 3 -6.42 12.33 23.35
C GLU A 3 -5.73 12.79 24.65
N VAL A 4 -6.51 12.99 25.71
CA VAL A 4 -6.00 13.38 27.03
C VAL A 4 -5.11 12.27 27.62
N PHE A 5 -5.51 11.01 27.47
CA PHE A 5 -4.69 9.88 27.90
C PHE A 5 -3.38 9.80 27.11
N VAL A 6 -3.44 9.98 25.78
CA VAL A 6 -2.26 9.95 24.92
C VAL A 6 -1.27 11.06 25.31
N SER A 7 -1.75 12.28 25.53
CA SER A 7 -0.91 13.40 25.99
C SER A 7 -0.24 13.08 27.32
N LEU A 8 -0.99 12.58 28.30
CA LEU A 8 -0.46 12.26 29.61
C LEU A 8 0.56 11.10 29.55
N ALA A 9 0.30 10.07 28.75
CA ALA A 9 1.23 8.97 28.54
C ALA A 9 2.56 9.46 27.96
N ARG A 10 2.53 10.38 26.98
CA ARG A 10 3.75 11.00 26.42
C ARG A 10 4.55 11.74 27.49
N GLU A 11 3.88 12.54 28.32
CA GLU A 11 4.54 13.26 29.41
C GLU A 11 5.17 12.30 30.44
N VAL A 12 4.45 11.25 30.83
CA VAL A 12 4.94 10.25 31.79
C VAL A 12 6.15 9.49 31.25
N PHE A 13 6.10 9.06 29.99
CA PHE A 13 7.24 8.36 29.38
C PHE A 13 8.44 9.29 29.16
N ALA A 14 8.23 10.55 28.80
CA ALA A 14 9.31 11.54 28.70
C ALA A 14 9.98 11.78 30.06
N ALA A 15 9.19 12.02 31.12
CA ALA A 15 9.72 12.20 32.48
C ALA A 15 10.41 10.92 33.00
N ALA A 16 9.87 9.74 32.69
CA ALA A 16 10.47 8.45 33.05
C ALA A 16 11.81 8.17 32.34
N CYS A 17 12.13 8.87 31.25
CA CYS A 17 13.45 8.78 30.62
C CYS A 17 14.54 9.54 31.39
N GLU A 18 14.16 10.50 32.24
CA GLU A 18 15.06 11.26 33.11
C GLU A 18 15.35 10.52 34.43
N ALA A 19 16.39 10.96 35.15
CA ALA A 19 16.73 10.41 36.45
C ALA A 19 15.62 10.72 37.48
N GLY A 20 15.23 9.73 38.26
CA GLY A 20 14.18 9.91 39.28
C GLY A 20 13.91 8.64 40.05
N ARG A 21 12.79 8.61 40.77
CA ARG A 21 12.39 7.44 41.56
C ARG A 21 12.05 6.27 40.64
N CYS A 22 12.59 5.10 40.93
CA CYS A 22 12.31 3.85 40.21
C CYS A 22 11.58 2.89 41.14
N GLN A 23 10.39 2.45 40.73
CA GLN A 23 9.62 1.47 41.49
C GLN A 23 8.88 0.53 40.56
N MET A 24 9.35 -0.72 40.47
CA MET A 24 8.71 -1.74 39.65
C MET A 24 7.26 -2.01 40.12
N PRO A 25 6.28 -2.20 39.21
CA PRO A 25 4.95 -2.65 39.58
C PRO A 25 5.00 -3.92 40.41
N ALA A 26 4.12 -4.03 41.41
CA ALA A 26 4.20 -5.12 42.39
C ALA A 26 4.11 -6.51 41.74
N GLY A 27 3.30 -6.65 40.69
CA GLY A 27 3.20 -7.89 39.92
C GLY A 27 4.48 -8.21 39.17
N THR A 28 5.01 -7.23 38.43
CA THR A 28 6.27 -7.38 37.68
C THR A 28 7.44 -7.71 38.61
N ALA A 29 7.52 -7.08 39.79
CA ALA A 29 8.55 -7.34 40.79
C ALA A 29 8.49 -8.78 41.34
N LYS A 30 7.30 -9.26 41.72
CA LYS A 30 7.10 -10.64 42.18
C LYS A 30 7.48 -11.68 41.12
N PHE A 31 7.22 -11.38 39.86
CA PHE A 31 7.62 -12.26 38.77
C PHE A 31 9.13 -12.24 38.54
N ALA A 32 9.77 -11.08 38.59
CA ALA A 32 11.22 -10.98 38.51
C ALA A 32 11.88 -11.79 39.64
N GLU A 33 11.40 -11.66 40.89
CA GLU A 33 11.85 -12.46 42.02
C GLU A 33 11.64 -13.97 41.80
N HIS A 34 10.52 -14.37 41.19
CA HIS A 34 10.28 -15.78 40.87
C HIS A 34 11.26 -16.34 39.85
N LEU A 35 11.58 -15.56 38.81
CA LEU A 35 12.57 -15.93 37.79
C LEU A 35 13.98 -15.98 38.39
N ASP A 36 14.35 -15.02 39.24
CA ASP A 36 15.64 -15.00 39.95
C ASP A 36 15.82 -16.24 40.84
N ASN A 37 14.72 -16.79 41.38
CA ASN A 37 14.69 -18.04 42.14
C ASN A 37 14.64 -19.31 41.27
N GLY A 38 14.81 -19.20 39.94
CA GLY A 38 14.83 -20.33 39.00
C GLY A 38 13.46 -20.87 38.60
N GLY A 39 12.38 -20.17 38.96
CA GLY A 39 11.02 -20.52 38.56
C GLY A 39 10.76 -20.24 37.07
N LYS A 40 9.93 -21.06 36.42
CA LYS A 40 9.50 -20.83 35.03
C LYS A 40 8.11 -20.20 35.01
N SER A 41 7.88 -19.27 34.08
CA SER A 41 6.55 -18.68 33.89
C SER A 41 5.54 -19.71 33.39
N ALA A 42 4.40 -19.82 34.09
CA ALA A 42 3.24 -20.57 33.62
C ALA A 42 2.48 -19.79 32.52
N PRO A 43 1.65 -20.43 31.68
CA PRO A 43 0.90 -19.76 30.61
C PRO A 43 0.04 -18.57 31.10
N ASP A 44 -0.57 -18.72 32.27
CA ASP A 44 -1.51 -17.72 32.84
C ASP A 44 -0.79 -16.54 33.52
N THR A 45 0.55 -16.57 33.56
CA THR A 45 1.40 -15.56 34.21
C THR A 45 1.15 -14.15 33.68
N LEU A 46 1.09 -14.01 32.35
CA LEU A 46 0.92 -12.71 31.71
C LEU A 46 -0.49 -12.14 31.91
N GLU A 47 -1.51 -12.99 31.92
CA GLU A 47 -2.88 -12.56 32.19
C GLU A 47 -3.04 -12.08 33.64
N SER A 48 -2.47 -12.83 34.60
CA SER A 48 -2.42 -12.42 36.00
C SER A 48 -1.68 -11.10 36.18
N LEU A 49 -0.54 -10.92 35.48
CA LEU A 49 0.20 -9.67 35.48
C LEU A 49 -0.63 -8.49 34.95
N GLY A 50 -1.35 -8.69 33.85
CA GLY A 50 -2.26 -7.68 33.30
C GLY A 50 -3.34 -7.26 34.30
N GLN A 51 -3.97 -8.20 35.00
CA GLN A 51 -4.97 -7.90 36.03
C GLN A 51 -4.37 -7.12 37.21
N GLN A 52 -3.15 -7.46 37.64
CA GLN A 52 -2.45 -6.76 38.70
C GLN A 52 -2.06 -5.33 38.30
N LEU A 53 -1.61 -5.12 37.06
CA LEU A 53 -1.31 -3.79 36.52
C LEU A 53 -2.57 -2.92 36.42
N VAL A 54 -3.69 -3.49 35.97
CA VAL A 54 -4.98 -2.78 35.96
C VAL A 54 -5.46 -2.45 37.36
N THR A 55 -5.21 -3.31 38.35
CA THR A 55 -5.57 -3.00 39.75
C THR A 55 -4.72 -1.85 40.30
N GLN A 56 -3.44 -1.79 39.90
CA GLN A 56 -2.53 -0.73 40.32
C GLN A 56 -2.77 0.60 39.58
N PHE A 57 -3.22 0.54 38.31
CA PHE A 57 -3.47 1.67 37.43
C PHE A 57 -4.77 1.47 36.62
N PRO A 58 -5.96 1.70 37.22
CA PRO A 58 -7.22 1.26 36.62
C PRO A 58 -7.64 2.02 35.34
N PHE A 59 -7.19 3.27 35.17
CA PHE A 59 -7.36 4.03 33.93
C PHE A 59 -6.67 3.38 32.69
N LEU A 60 -5.71 2.47 32.89
CA LEU A 60 -5.06 1.73 31.79
C LEU A 60 -6.02 0.71 31.13
N ARG A 61 -7.03 0.21 31.84
CA ARG A 61 -7.98 -0.80 31.31
C ARG A 61 -8.71 -0.34 30.06
N HIS A 62 -9.13 0.92 30.07
CA HIS A 62 -9.87 1.53 28.96
C HIS A 62 -9.08 2.61 28.23
N ARG A 63 -7.83 2.86 28.65
CA ARG A 63 -6.96 3.92 28.13
C ARG A 63 -7.71 5.24 27.99
N SER A 64 -8.39 5.56 29.08
CA SER A 64 -9.35 6.65 29.18
C SER A 64 -9.36 7.17 30.61
N LEU A 65 -9.32 8.50 30.73
CA LEU A 65 -9.40 9.22 32.00
C LEU A 65 -10.85 9.69 32.29
N ALA A 66 -11.84 9.24 31.50
CA ALA A 66 -13.21 9.75 31.55
C ALA A 66 -13.96 9.37 32.85
N SER A 67 -13.58 8.28 33.51
CA SER A 67 -14.23 7.79 34.73
C SER A 67 -13.36 7.85 35.98
N GLU A 68 -12.03 8.00 35.83
CA GLU A 68 -11.05 7.95 36.92
C GLU A 68 -10.01 9.05 36.68
N GLN A 69 -9.92 10.01 37.60
CA GLN A 69 -8.92 11.08 37.53
C GLN A 69 -7.55 10.52 37.95
N CYS A 70 -6.54 10.69 37.08
CA CYS A 70 -5.15 10.44 37.43
C CYS A 70 -4.64 11.65 38.22
N ASP A 71 -4.59 11.53 39.55
CA ASP A 71 -4.00 12.56 40.40
C ASP A 71 -2.46 12.52 40.33
N GLU A 72 -1.82 13.53 40.93
CA GLU A 72 -0.36 13.67 40.90
C GLU A 72 0.37 12.47 41.55
N SER A 73 -0.20 11.91 42.62
CA SER A 73 0.35 10.74 43.32
C SER A 73 0.32 9.47 42.45
N VAL A 74 -0.77 9.25 41.73
CA VAL A 74 -0.92 8.13 40.78
C VAL A 74 -0.03 8.34 39.57
N ARG A 75 0.10 9.58 39.08
CA ARG A 75 1.03 9.94 38.00
C ARG A 75 2.48 9.65 38.40
N GLU A 76 2.93 10.08 39.57
CA GLU A 76 4.29 9.81 40.08
C GLU A 76 4.57 8.30 40.20
N LYS A 77 3.59 7.52 40.67
CA LYS A 77 3.72 6.05 40.74
C LYS A 77 3.82 5.43 39.35
N TRP A 78 3.05 5.93 38.38
CA TRP A 78 3.09 5.45 37.01
C TRP A 78 4.43 5.78 36.35
N GLU A 79 4.92 7.00 36.52
CA GLU A 79 6.24 7.43 36.06
C GLU A 79 7.35 6.57 36.67
N ALA A 80 7.33 6.33 37.99
CA ALA A 80 8.31 5.49 38.66
C ALA A 80 8.28 4.03 38.16
N ALA A 81 7.09 3.52 37.80
CA ALA A 81 6.93 2.20 37.19
C ALA A 81 7.51 2.13 35.77
N VAL A 82 7.19 3.10 34.92
CA VAL A 82 7.75 3.19 33.57
C VAL A 82 9.27 3.29 33.64
N ARG A 83 9.80 4.19 34.48
CA ARG A 83 11.25 4.38 34.67
C ARG A 83 11.95 3.09 35.08
N ALA A 84 11.40 2.36 36.06
CA ALA A 84 11.97 1.09 36.51
C ALA A 84 12.04 0.03 35.40
N VAL A 85 10.99 -0.06 34.56
CA VAL A 85 10.99 -0.99 33.42
C VAL A 85 12.01 -0.56 32.36
N LEU A 86 12.10 0.73 32.04
CA LEU A 86 13.07 1.26 31.09
C LEU A 86 14.52 1.06 31.56
N GLU A 87 14.83 1.22 32.85
CA GLU A 87 16.15 0.94 33.40
C GLU A 87 16.55 -0.54 33.29
N ARG A 88 15.59 -1.45 33.52
CA ARG A 88 15.83 -2.89 33.35
C ARG A 88 16.03 -3.24 31.89
N LEU A 89 15.25 -2.68 30.96
CA LEU A 89 15.47 -2.84 29.52
C LEU A 89 16.82 -2.26 29.07
N ARG A 90 17.21 -1.09 29.60
CA ARG A 90 18.50 -0.44 29.31
C ARG A 90 19.69 -1.30 29.74
N SER A 91 19.56 -2.02 30.85
CA SER A 91 20.61 -2.90 31.39
C SER A 91 20.45 -4.38 30.98
N TRP A 92 19.43 -4.71 30.19
CA TRP A 92 19.13 -6.09 29.84
C TRP A 92 20.23 -6.72 28.98
N THR A 93 20.58 -7.97 29.29
CA THR A 93 21.50 -8.79 28.50
C THR A 93 21.05 -10.26 28.55
N ALA A 94 21.44 -11.06 27.55
CA ALA A 94 21.17 -12.50 27.50
C ALA A 94 22.14 -13.30 28.41
N SER A 95 22.29 -12.90 29.67
CA SER A 95 23.32 -13.43 30.59
C SER A 95 22.88 -14.66 31.38
N ASN A 96 21.58 -14.97 31.42
CA ASN A 96 21.03 -16.09 32.19
C ASN A 96 20.00 -16.91 31.37
N PRO A 97 19.71 -18.16 31.76
CA PRO A 97 18.79 -19.04 31.03
C PRO A 97 17.33 -18.55 30.94
N LEU A 98 16.93 -17.63 31.82
CA LEU A 98 15.57 -17.08 31.92
C LEU A 98 15.48 -15.63 31.39
N ALA A 99 16.52 -15.15 30.71
CA ALA A 99 16.64 -13.75 30.31
C ALA A 99 15.56 -13.37 29.28
N PHE A 100 15.10 -14.33 28.47
CA PHE A 100 14.04 -14.10 27.48
C PHE A 100 12.64 -14.09 28.12
N GLU A 101 12.42 -14.86 29.18
CA GLU A 101 11.22 -14.79 30.01
C GLU A 101 11.16 -13.44 30.74
N GLU A 102 12.28 -12.97 31.31
CA GLU A 102 12.40 -11.62 31.87
C GLU A 102 12.08 -10.55 30.81
N LEU A 103 12.69 -10.65 29.63
CA LEU A 103 12.44 -9.72 28.53
C LEU A 103 10.96 -9.69 28.13
N SER A 104 10.32 -10.86 28.00
CA SER A 104 8.90 -10.99 27.68
C SER A 104 8.01 -10.25 28.68
N ILE A 105 8.31 -10.38 29.98
CA ILE A 105 7.56 -9.73 31.06
C ILE A 105 7.77 -8.21 31.06
N LEU A 106 9.01 -7.74 30.85
CA LEU A 106 9.31 -6.31 30.73
C LEU A 106 8.57 -5.70 29.53
N LEU A 107 8.55 -6.39 28.38
CA LEU A 107 7.86 -5.97 27.17
C LEU A 107 6.33 -5.96 27.33
N TYR A 108 5.77 -6.96 28.01
CA TYR A 108 4.35 -6.98 28.35
C TYR A 108 3.99 -5.82 29.29
N THR A 109 4.81 -5.62 30.33
CA THR A 109 4.59 -4.56 31.32
C THR A 109 4.63 -3.19 30.66
N ILE A 110 5.63 -2.91 29.82
CA ILE A 110 5.76 -1.60 29.17
C ILE A 110 4.63 -1.34 28.15
N ASP A 111 4.13 -2.38 27.46
CA ASP A 111 2.96 -2.25 26.57
C ASP A 111 1.71 -1.88 27.39
N ALA A 112 1.48 -2.59 28.49
CA ALA A 112 0.35 -2.36 29.38
C ALA A 112 0.39 -0.97 30.02
N LEU A 113 1.58 -0.46 30.35
CA LEU A 113 1.81 0.89 30.84
C LEU A 113 1.61 1.99 29.77
N GLY A 114 1.41 1.64 28.50
CA GLY A 114 1.01 2.59 27.46
C GLY A 114 2.12 3.01 26.49
N LEU A 115 3.12 2.17 26.24
CA LEU A 115 4.21 2.47 25.30
C LEU A 115 3.72 2.92 23.91
N ASP A 116 2.61 2.36 23.43
CA ASP A 116 2.05 2.69 22.12
C ASP A 116 1.43 4.09 22.03
N SER A 117 1.22 4.74 23.18
CA SER A 117 0.77 6.12 23.29
C SER A 117 1.94 7.09 23.48
N ALA A 118 3.12 6.56 23.83
CA ALA A 118 4.32 7.32 24.10
C ALA A 118 5.03 7.76 22.80
N ASP A 119 6.03 8.63 22.95
CA ASP A 119 7.01 8.88 21.91
C ASP A 119 8.04 7.73 21.91
N ALA A 120 7.76 6.70 21.11
CA ALA A 120 8.60 5.50 21.02
C ALA A 120 10.02 5.82 20.52
N GLU A 121 10.19 6.86 19.69
CA GLU A 121 11.51 7.28 19.19
C GLU A 121 12.34 7.86 20.32
N HIS A 122 11.76 8.78 21.11
CA HIS A 122 12.41 9.30 22.30
C HIS A 122 12.78 8.19 23.28
N VAL A 123 11.84 7.29 23.60
CA VAL A 123 12.08 6.16 24.52
C VAL A 123 13.23 5.27 24.04
N ALA A 124 13.22 4.87 22.77
CA ALA A 124 14.27 4.01 22.22
C ALA A 124 15.65 4.69 22.23
N SER A 125 15.70 6.00 21.96
CA SER A 125 16.96 6.78 21.98
C SER A 125 17.65 6.81 23.36
N GLN A 126 16.90 6.51 24.42
CA GLN A 126 17.35 6.47 25.81
C GLN A 126 17.75 5.06 26.29
N LEU A 127 17.40 4.02 25.53
CA LEU A 127 17.78 2.64 25.85
C LEU A 127 19.22 2.34 25.40
N ARG A 128 19.63 2.81 24.20
CA ARG A 128 20.99 2.67 23.62
C ARG A 128 21.73 1.36 23.95
N ASN A 129 21.02 0.23 23.87
CA ASN A 129 21.53 -1.07 24.26
C ASN A 129 21.51 -2.02 23.05
N GLU A 130 22.69 -2.30 22.49
CA GLU A 130 22.85 -3.23 21.37
C GLU A 130 22.47 -4.68 21.72
N ALA A 131 22.74 -5.10 22.96
CA ALA A 131 22.36 -6.42 23.45
C ALA A 131 20.83 -6.56 23.49
N LEU A 132 20.12 -5.51 23.93
CA LEU A 132 18.66 -5.45 23.87
C LEU A 132 18.16 -5.59 22.43
N ALA A 133 18.72 -4.83 21.48
CA ALA A 133 18.32 -4.96 20.07
C ALA A 133 18.49 -6.40 19.53
N GLY A 134 19.60 -7.07 19.88
CA GLY A 134 19.81 -8.50 19.57
C GLY A 134 18.80 -9.42 20.26
N GLY A 135 18.45 -9.14 21.52
CA GLY A 135 17.44 -9.87 22.28
C GLY A 135 16.04 -9.72 21.71
N LEU A 136 15.64 -8.51 21.34
CA LEU A 136 14.35 -8.23 20.68
C LEU A 136 14.26 -8.93 19.32
N TYR A 137 15.33 -8.89 18.53
CA TYR A 137 15.41 -9.64 17.28
C TYR A 137 15.17 -11.15 17.50
N HIS A 138 15.91 -11.76 18.42
CA HIS A 138 15.74 -13.18 18.74
C HIS A 138 14.33 -13.50 19.26
N PHE A 139 13.79 -12.65 20.15
CA PHE A 139 12.44 -12.77 20.68
C PHE A 139 11.40 -12.80 19.55
N ILE A 140 11.49 -11.88 18.59
CA ILE A 140 10.59 -11.80 17.43
C ILE A 140 10.76 -13.03 16.52
N CYS A 141 11.99 -13.44 16.20
CA CYS A 141 12.26 -14.60 15.35
C CYS A 141 11.77 -15.92 15.96
N SER A 142 11.85 -16.05 17.29
CA SER A 142 11.39 -17.24 18.02
C SER A 142 9.87 -17.31 18.21
N ALA A 143 9.15 -16.22 17.94
CA ALA A 143 7.73 -16.16 18.17
C ALA A 143 6.93 -16.92 17.11
N GLU A 144 6.00 -17.76 17.57
CA GLU A 144 4.92 -18.29 16.72
C GLU A 144 3.72 -17.35 16.80
N VAL A 145 3.34 -16.69 15.71
CA VAL A 145 2.11 -15.89 15.64
C VAL A 145 1.08 -16.64 14.81
N ARG A 146 -0.12 -16.83 15.37
CA ARG A 146 -1.23 -17.54 14.72
C ARG A 146 -2.37 -16.57 14.36
N SER A 147 -3.43 -17.11 13.77
CA SER A 147 -4.68 -16.37 13.58
C SER A 147 -5.35 -16.05 14.91
N PHE A 148 -6.05 -14.90 14.96
CA PHE A 148 -6.83 -14.47 16.12
C PHE A 148 -7.95 -15.44 16.50
N SER A 149 -8.53 -16.16 15.55
CA SER A 149 -9.62 -17.11 15.79
C SER A 149 -9.35 -18.45 15.14
N PRO A 150 -8.42 -19.26 15.70
CA PRO A 150 -8.05 -20.54 15.14
C PRO A 150 -9.28 -21.43 14.92
N GLY A 151 -9.48 -21.91 13.69
CA GLY A 151 -10.63 -22.76 13.32
C GLY A 151 -11.89 -22.02 12.86
N HIS A 152 -11.95 -20.69 13.00
CA HIS A 152 -12.97 -19.82 12.41
C HIS A 152 -12.38 -18.86 11.38
N ASP A 153 -11.25 -19.24 10.79
CA ASP A 153 -10.55 -18.46 9.79
C ASP A 153 -11.43 -18.28 8.55
N ARG A 154 -11.69 -17.02 8.17
CA ARG A 154 -12.38 -16.71 6.91
C ARG A 154 -11.59 -17.21 5.69
N VAL A 155 -10.27 -17.25 5.82
CA VAL A 155 -9.34 -17.79 4.81
C VAL A 155 -8.49 -18.88 5.47
N HIS A 156 -8.86 -20.13 5.21
CA HIS A 156 -8.07 -21.27 5.64
C HIS A 156 -6.69 -21.24 4.97
N ASN A 157 -5.63 -21.56 5.70
CA ASN A 157 -4.24 -21.57 5.21
C ASN A 157 -3.77 -20.26 4.55
N ALA A 158 -4.19 -19.11 5.10
CA ALA A 158 -3.84 -17.78 4.58
C ALA A 158 -2.33 -17.59 4.31
N ASP A 159 -1.45 -18.16 5.14
CA ASP A 159 0.01 -18.11 4.94
C ASP A 159 0.43 -18.73 3.60
N GLN A 160 -0.07 -19.92 3.29
CA GLN A 160 0.21 -20.61 2.03
C GLN A 160 -0.43 -19.92 0.83
N GLU A 161 -1.68 -19.45 0.97
CA GLU A 161 -2.39 -18.79 -0.11
C GLU A 161 -1.74 -17.46 -0.53
N ILE A 162 -1.27 -16.66 0.43
CA ILE A 162 -0.57 -15.40 0.13
C ILE A 162 0.78 -15.68 -0.53
N LYS A 163 1.55 -16.63 -0.01
CA LYS A 163 2.85 -17.00 -0.59
C LYS A 163 2.71 -17.57 -2.00
N LYS A 164 1.73 -18.43 -2.20
CA LYS A 164 1.39 -18.98 -3.52
C LYS A 164 0.99 -17.88 -4.49
N ALA A 165 0.08 -16.99 -4.09
CA ALA A 165 -0.33 -15.87 -4.91
C ALA A 165 0.86 -14.95 -5.27
N ALA A 166 1.77 -14.71 -4.32
CA ALA A 166 2.98 -13.93 -4.57
C ALA A 166 3.91 -14.62 -5.59
N ALA A 167 4.11 -15.93 -5.46
CA ALA A 167 4.92 -16.72 -6.40
C ALA A 167 4.31 -16.77 -7.81
N GLU A 168 2.98 -16.78 -7.92
CA GLU A 168 2.24 -16.72 -9.18
C GLU A 168 2.11 -15.28 -9.75
N GLY A 169 2.58 -14.26 -9.02
CA GLY A 169 2.41 -12.86 -9.40
C GLY A 169 0.96 -12.36 -9.30
N ASN A 170 0.08 -13.04 -8.58
CA ASN A 170 -1.32 -12.68 -8.40
C ASN A 170 -1.54 -11.78 -7.18
N PHE A 171 -1.01 -10.56 -7.21
CA PHE A 171 -1.11 -9.62 -6.10
C PHE A 171 -2.55 -9.14 -5.84
N LEU A 172 -3.42 -9.16 -6.85
CA LEU A 172 -4.85 -8.88 -6.68
C LEU A 172 -5.53 -9.91 -5.77
N ARG A 173 -5.10 -11.18 -5.78
CA ARG A 173 -5.57 -12.17 -4.81
C ARG A 173 -5.14 -11.82 -3.38
N ILE A 174 -3.93 -11.27 -3.23
CA ILE A 174 -3.39 -10.87 -1.92
C ILE A 174 -4.22 -9.72 -1.32
N SER A 175 -4.61 -8.71 -2.10
CA SER A 175 -5.47 -7.62 -1.58
C SER A 175 -6.86 -8.08 -1.16
N HIS A 176 -7.37 -9.19 -1.69
CA HIS A 176 -8.61 -9.80 -1.21
C HIS A 176 -8.45 -10.61 0.08
N ILE A 177 -7.29 -11.24 0.28
CA ILE A 177 -7.02 -12.10 1.45
C ILE A 177 -6.61 -11.26 2.66
N VAL A 178 -5.63 -10.36 2.52
CA VAL A 178 -4.99 -9.65 3.64
C VAL A 178 -5.99 -8.95 4.58
N PRO A 179 -7.03 -8.23 4.08
CA PRO A 179 -8.02 -7.59 4.95
C PRO A 179 -8.88 -8.56 5.78
N GLN A 180 -8.91 -9.84 5.40
CA GLN A 180 -9.71 -10.88 6.08
C GLN A 180 -8.90 -11.68 7.11
N VAL A 181 -7.58 -11.45 7.18
CA VAL A 181 -6.66 -12.18 8.05
C VAL A 181 -6.26 -11.28 9.21
N MET A 182 -6.47 -11.78 10.42
CA MET A 182 -6.11 -11.05 11.64
C MET A 182 -5.16 -11.91 12.48
N PRO A 183 -3.95 -11.42 12.78
CA PRO A 183 -3.04 -12.11 13.67
C PRO A 183 -3.55 -12.03 15.11
N GLU A 184 -3.21 -13.03 15.92
CA GLU A 184 -3.49 -13.00 17.34
C GLU A 184 -2.77 -11.83 18.04
N PRO A 185 -3.43 -11.12 18.97
CA PRO A 185 -2.82 -10.02 19.69
C PRO A 185 -1.76 -10.54 20.66
N ARG A 186 -0.58 -9.93 20.63
CA ARG A 186 0.53 -10.26 21.53
C ARG A 186 1.22 -9.00 22.02
N ALA A 187 0.80 -8.51 23.19
CA ALA A 187 1.29 -7.26 23.80
C ALA A 187 2.82 -7.17 23.87
N ALA A 188 3.49 -8.25 24.32
CA ALA A 188 4.95 -8.28 24.38
C ALA A 188 5.60 -8.14 22.99
N LEU A 189 5.02 -8.75 21.95
CA LEU A 189 5.52 -8.60 20.58
C LEU A 189 5.26 -7.22 20.01
N TRP A 190 4.13 -6.59 20.33
CA TRP A 190 3.86 -5.21 19.89
C TRP A 190 4.93 -4.25 20.44
N SER A 191 5.25 -4.34 21.74
CA SER A 191 6.36 -3.57 22.32
C SER A 191 7.71 -3.93 21.70
N ALA A 192 7.99 -5.23 21.48
CA ALA A 192 9.24 -5.65 20.86
C ALA A 192 9.42 -5.05 19.47
N VAL A 193 8.36 -5.07 18.65
CA VAL A 193 8.35 -4.51 17.30
C VAL A 193 8.54 -2.99 17.34
N ARG A 194 7.81 -2.26 18.19
CA ARG A 194 7.96 -0.79 18.32
C ARG A 194 9.36 -0.40 18.74
N LEU A 195 9.92 -1.08 19.75
CA LEU A 195 11.27 -0.77 20.24
C LEU A 195 12.33 -1.16 19.21
N LEU A 196 12.25 -2.36 18.61
CA LEU A 196 13.23 -2.80 17.64
C LEU A 196 13.22 -1.92 16.38
N TRP A 197 12.05 -1.51 15.90
CA TRP A 197 11.94 -0.58 14.77
C TRP A 197 12.73 0.71 14.98
N ARG A 198 12.76 1.22 16.22
CA ARG A 198 13.48 2.45 16.58
C ARG A 198 14.94 2.24 16.93
N LEU A 199 15.29 1.09 17.50
CA LEU A 199 16.66 0.76 17.87
C LEU A 199 17.48 0.31 16.67
N ASP A 200 16.91 -0.54 15.82
CA ASP A 200 17.56 -1.17 14.68
C ASP A 200 16.50 -1.68 13.68
N SER A 201 16.05 -0.79 12.79
CA SER A 201 15.05 -1.09 11.77
C SER A 201 15.49 -2.20 10.80
N ALA A 202 16.79 -2.31 10.54
CA ALA A 202 17.36 -3.35 9.68
C ALA A 202 17.18 -4.74 10.31
N LYS A 203 17.40 -4.89 11.62
CA LYS A 203 17.11 -6.15 12.33
C LYS A 203 15.63 -6.51 12.31
N LEU A 204 14.72 -5.54 12.42
CA LEU A 204 13.30 -5.85 12.31
C LEU A 204 12.95 -6.35 10.90
N ALA A 205 13.50 -5.72 9.87
CA ALA A 205 13.32 -6.15 8.48
C ALA A 205 13.89 -7.56 8.25
N ASP A 206 15.07 -7.84 8.79
CA ASP A 206 15.69 -9.16 8.74
C ASP A 206 14.82 -10.21 9.47
N ALA A 207 14.27 -9.89 10.63
CA ALA A 207 13.38 -10.79 11.38
C ALA A 207 12.13 -11.17 10.57
N VAL A 208 11.50 -10.19 9.91
CA VAL A 208 10.37 -10.42 9.00
C VAL A 208 10.78 -11.31 7.83
N THR A 209 11.98 -11.08 7.29
CA THR A 209 12.54 -11.82 6.15
C THR A 209 12.83 -13.28 6.50
N VAL A 210 13.57 -13.51 7.57
CA VAL A 210 14.01 -14.85 8.01
C VAL A 210 12.82 -15.68 8.49
N LYS A 211 11.87 -15.06 9.20
CA LYS A 211 10.68 -15.79 9.66
C LYS A 211 9.78 -16.17 8.50
N ASP A 212 9.69 -15.31 7.47
CA ASP A 212 8.77 -15.41 6.34
C ASP A 212 7.38 -15.90 6.79
N SER A 213 6.82 -15.22 7.78
CA SER A 213 5.50 -15.57 8.33
C SER A 213 4.50 -14.47 8.04
N VAL A 214 3.38 -14.83 7.41
CA VAL A 214 2.32 -13.86 7.10
C VAL A 214 1.74 -13.28 8.38
N PHE A 215 1.42 -14.11 9.38
CA PHE A 215 0.82 -13.64 10.63
C PHE A 215 1.76 -12.73 11.44
N LEU A 216 3.06 -13.06 11.51
CA LEU A 216 4.03 -12.16 12.15
C LEU A 216 4.10 -10.83 11.40
N THR A 217 4.19 -10.86 10.07
CA THR A 217 4.27 -9.65 9.25
C THR A 217 3.01 -8.79 9.38
N LEU A 218 1.82 -9.40 9.44
CA LEU A 218 0.58 -8.69 9.70
C LEU A 218 0.57 -8.09 11.11
N LEU A 219 1.09 -8.79 12.13
CA LEU A 219 1.22 -8.23 13.48
C LEU A 219 2.14 -7.01 13.48
N VAL A 220 3.26 -7.08 12.77
CA VAL A 220 4.18 -5.95 12.58
C VAL A 220 3.48 -4.80 11.86
N ARG A 221 2.73 -5.06 10.79
CA ARG A 221 1.90 -4.08 10.08
C ARG A 221 0.90 -3.38 11.00
N PHE A 222 0.13 -4.13 11.78
CA PHE A 222 -0.82 -3.55 12.75
C PHE A 222 -0.13 -2.73 13.84
N THR A 223 1.10 -3.11 14.21
CA THR A 223 1.87 -2.43 15.25
C THR A 223 2.47 -1.11 14.76
N LEU A 224 3.02 -1.09 13.56
CA LEU A 224 3.72 0.07 12.97
C LEU A 224 2.80 1.04 12.24
N GLN A 225 1.64 0.58 11.78
CA GLN A 225 0.65 1.41 11.07
C GLN A 225 1.28 2.17 9.90
N ASP A 226 1.26 3.51 9.92
CA ASP A 226 1.76 4.36 8.84
C ASP A 226 3.27 4.16 8.55
N GLU A 227 4.02 3.60 9.50
CA GLU A 227 5.46 3.33 9.34
C GLU A 227 5.76 1.98 8.71
N PHE A 228 4.75 1.11 8.55
CA PHE A 228 4.93 -0.20 7.93
C PHE A 228 5.50 -0.09 6.51
N SER A 229 5.13 0.94 5.76
CA SER A 229 5.64 1.16 4.41
C SER A 229 7.13 1.48 4.38
N ALA A 230 7.66 2.15 5.41
CA ALA A 230 9.09 2.38 5.55
C ALA A 230 9.83 1.06 5.87
N LEU A 231 9.23 0.18 6.69
CA LEU A 231 9.78 -1.17 6.91
C LEU A 231 9.74 -2.00 5.62
N ALA A 232 8.67 -1.90 4.83
CA ALA A 232 8.51 -2.67 3.59
C ALA A 232 9.61 -2.39 2.56
N VAL A 233 10.21 -1.19 2.57
CA VAL A 233 11.39 -0.84 1.75
C VAL A 233 12.63 -1.66 2.13
N LEU A 234 12.76 -2.04 3.40
CA LEU A 234 13.89 -2.81 3.91
C LEU A 234 13.72 -4.32 3.75
N VAL A 235 12.47 -4.80 3.65
CA VAL A 235 12.13 -6.23 3.55
C VAL A 235 12.17 -6.67 2.08
N PRO A 236 12.95 -7.69 1.68
CA PRO A 236 13.08 -8.12 0.27
C PRO A 236 11.84 -8.85 -0.27
N ILE A 237 10.86 -9.18 0.57
CA ILE A 237 9.66 -9.94 0.20
C ILE A 237 8.67 -9.06 -0.57
N THR A 238 8.32 -9.42 -1.81
CA THR A 238 7.52 -8.54 -2.69
C THR A 238 6.07 -8.37 -2.25
N TRP A 239 5.44 -9.38 -1.65
CA TRP A 239 4.07 -9.21 -1.16
C TRP A 239 3.98 -8.21 0.01
N VAL A 240 5.05 -8.09 0.80
CA VAL A 240 5.16 -7.07 1.87
C VAL A 240 5.21 -5.68 1.27
N LYS A 241 5.98 -5.48 0.19
CA LYS A 241 6.01 -4.22 -0.57
C LYS A 241 4.64 -3.85 -1.12
N TYR A 242 3.94 -4.81 -1.73
CA TYR A 242 2.60 -4.61 -2.25
C TYR A 242 1.62 -4.15 -1.17
N VAL A 243 1.61 -4.82 0.00
CA VAL A 243 0.74 -4.43 1.12
C VAL A 243 1.09 -3.03 1.65
N GLY A 244 2.38 -2.68 1.72
CA GLY A 244 2.80 -1.32 2.08
C GLY A 244 2.31 -0.24 1.11
N ILE A 245 2.27 -0.52 -0.20
CA ILE A 245 1.69 0.38 -1.21
C ILE A 245 0.18 0.54 -0.98
N GLU A 246 -0.55 -0.56 -0.79
CA GLU A 246 -2.00 -0.55 -0.55
C GLU A 246 -2.38 0.21 0.74
N ASP A 247 -1.56 0.10 1.78
CA ASP A 247 -1.75 0.84 3.03
C ASP A 247 -1.60 2.35 2.83
N MET A 248 -0.59 2.79 2.07
CA MET A 248 -0.39 4.21 1.75
C MET A 248 -1.54 4.75 0.89
N GLU A 249 -1.96 4.02 -0.15
CA GLU A 249 -3.10 4.41 -0.99
C GLU A 249 -4.39 4.52 -0.16
N SER A 250 -4.60 3.58 0.75
CA SER A 250 -5.76 3.57 1.64
C SER A 250 -5.72 4.71 2.67
N ALA A 251 -4.55 5.04 3.21
CA ALA A 251 -4.37 6.18 4.11
C ALA A 251 -4.58 7.51 3.37
N HIS A 252 -4.02 7.64 2.17
CA HIS A 252 -4.15 8.81 1.31
C HIS A 252 -5.61 9.13 0.99
N ARG A 253 -6.40 8.12 0.60
CA ARG A 253 -7.84 8.28 0.35
C ARG A 253 -8.64 8.78 1.56
N ARG A 254 -8.15 8.55 2.78
CA ARG A 254 -8.83 9.01 4.01
C ARG A 254 -8.41 10.41 4.45
N ALA A 255 -7.14 10.80 4.26
CA ALA A 255 -6.55 11.96 4.92
C ALA A 255 -5.97 13.04 3.97
N GLY A 256 -5.88 12.80 2.65
CA GLY A 256 -5.27 13.74 1.69
C GLY A 256 -3.77 13.51 1.48
N THR A 257 -3.13 14.34 0.65
CA THR A 257 -1.79 14.10 0.09
C THR A 257 -0.64 14.45 1.03
N ASP A 258 0.31 13.51 1.23
CA ASP A 258 1.66 13.79 1.73
C ASP A 258 2.69 13.43 0.64
N LEU A 259 3.47 14.41 0.17
CA LEU A 259 4.51 14.23 -0.85
C LEU A 259 5.55 13.16 -0.46
N LYS A 260 5.79 12.95 0.85
CA LYS A 260 6.71 11.90 1.33
C LYS A 260 6.25 10.49 0.96
N GLN A 261 4.94 10.26 0.84
CA GLN A 261 4.38 8.95 0.48
C GLN A 261 4.66 8.58 -0.98
N VAL A 262 4.69 9.57 -1.89
CA VAL A 262 4.99 9.34 -3.31
C VAL A 262 6.42 8.83 -3.50
N ASP A 263 7.39 9.39 -2.77
CA ASP A 263 8.79 8.94 -2.83
C ASP A 263 8.98 7.53 -2.26
N LEU A 264 8.27 7.16 -1.20
CA LEU A 264 8.29 5.79 -0.67
C LEU A 264 7.69 4.80 -1.67
N ILE A 265 6.56 5.12 -2.31
CA ILE A 265 5.98 4.28 -3.37
C ILE A 265 6.96 4.13 -4.52
N ARG A 266 7.63 5.22 -4.94
CA ARG A 266 8.67 5.17 -5.99
C ARG A 266 9.77 4.17 -5.63
N GLN A 267 10.28 4.18 -4.41
CA GLN A 267 11.30 3.23 -3.95
C GLN A 267 10.80 1.78 -3.96
N LEU A 268 9.60 1.53 -3.44
CA LEU A 268 8.99 0.19 -3.43
C LEU A 268 8.78 -0.36 -4.84
N LEU A 269 8.31 0.48 -5.76
CA LEU A 269 8.09 0.11 -7.17
C LEU A 269 9.42 -0.19 -7.89
N LEU A 270 10.47 0.62 -7.67
CA LEU A 270 11.79 0.36 -8.24
C LEU A 270 12.38 -0.96 -7.74
N GLN A 271 12.31 -1.22 -6.43
CA GLN A 271 12.76 -2.51 -5.88
C GLN A 271 11.93 -3.70 -6.40
N ALA A 272 10.63 -3.51 -6.66
CA ALA A 272 9.80 -4.55 -7.26
C ALA A 272 10.13 -4.78 -8.74
N ALA A 273 10.51 -3.73 -9.47
CA ALA A 273 10.92 -3.80 -10.88
C ALA A 273 12.16 -4.68 -11.09
N ASP A 274 13.06 -4.72 -10.11
CA ASP A 274 14.25 -5.60 -10.10
C ASP A 274 13.93 -7.09 -9.88
N THR A 275 12.65 -7.47 -9.77
CA THR A 275 12.20 -8.83 -9.50
C THR A 275 11.23 -9.35 -10.56
N THR A 276 11.01 -10.66 -10.60
CA THR A 276 10.01 -11.28 -11.50
C THR A 276 8.56 -10.90 -11.16
N ALA A 277 8.33 -10.27 -10.01
CA ALA A 277 7.01 -9.87 -9.56
C ALA A 277 6.49 -8.57 -10.21
N TRP A 278 7.34 -7.82 -10.93
CA TRP A 278 6.99 -6.54 -11.56
C TRP A 278 5.67 -6.58 -12.34
N THR A 279 5.53 -7.52 -13.28
CA THR A 279 4.32 -7.65 -14.12
C THR A 279 3.08 -7.94 -13.28
N GLY A 280 3.19 -8.86 -12.32
CA GLY A 280 2.08 -9.22 -11.43
C GLY A 280 1.64 -8.05 -10.55
N LEU A 281 2.60 -7.29 -10.04
CA LEU A 281 2.35 -6.13 -9.18
C LEU A 281 1.69 -4.99 -9.98
N LEU A 282 2.15 -4.74 -11.21
CA LEU A 282 1.48 -3.80 -12.12
C LEU A 282 0.04 -4.24 -12.44
N ASN A 283 -0.20 -5.52 -12.71
CA ASN A 283 -1.56 -6.04 -12.95
C ASN A 283 -2.51 -5.82 -11.78
N ALA A 284 -2.00 -5.68 -10.55
CA ALA A 284 -2.82 -5.36 -9.39
C ALA A 284 -3.01 -3.84 -9.22
N LEU A 285 -1.96 -3.05 -9.41
CA LEU A 285 -1.97 -1.61 -9.09
C LEU A 285 -2.43 -0.70 -10.24
N VAL A 286 -2.17 -1.07 -11.50
CA VAL A 286 -2.36 -0.17 -12.66
C VAL A 286 -3.33 -0.70 -13.71
N ARG A 287 -4.03 -1.79 -13.40
CA ARG A 287 -5.00 -2.40 -14.33
C ARG A 287 -6.08 -1.42 -14.77
N ALA A 288 -6.56 -0.60 -13.84
CA ALA A 288 -7.48 0.49 -14.12
C ALA A 288 -6.96 1.73 -13.38
N PRO A 289 -6.09 2.54 -14.01
CA PRO A 289 -5.53 3.74 -13.38
C PRO A 289 -6.64 4.67 -12.88
N GLU A 290 -6.47 5.22 -11.68
CA GLU A 290 -7.47 6.06 -11.00
C GLU A 290 -6.94 7.46 -10.73
N SER A 291 -7.81 8.47 -10.84
CA SER A 291 -7.46 9.85 -10.51
C SER A 291 -7.15 10.00 -9.02
N GLY A 292 -6.03 10.64 -8.70
CA GLY A 292 -5.60 10.86 -7.31
C GLY A 292 -4.86 9.68 -6.67
N SER A 293 -4.60 8.58 -7.39
CA SER A 293 -3.74 7.50 -6.90
C SER A 293 -2.28 7.99 -6.74
N LEU A 294 -1.68 7.63 -5.61
CA LEU A 294 -0.26 7.90 -5.35
C LEU A 294 0.65 7.07 -6.27
N VAL A 295 0.27 5.83 -6.59
CA VAL A 295 0.94 4.98 -7.57
C VAL A 295 0.96 5.67 -8.94
N CYS A 296 -0.18 6.21 -9.39
CA CYS A 296 -0.26 6.96 -10.64
C CYS A 296 0.65 8.21 -10.63
N ALA A 297 0.80 8.88 -9.49
CA ALA A 297 1.72 10.01 -9.34
C ALA A 297 3.21 9.60 -9.35
N ALA A 298 3.55 8.43 -8.79
CA ALA A 298 4.93 7.94 -8.72
C ALA A 298 5.45 7.32 -10.03
N LEU A 299 4.56 6.65 -10.78
CA LEU A 299 4.91 5.86 -11.96
C LEU A 299 5.74 6.56 -13.03
N PRO A 300 5.49 7.83 -13.42
CA PRO A 300 6.29 8.50 -14.44
C PRO A 300 7.79 8.47 -14.12
N LYS A 301 8.16 8.80 -12.88
CA LYS A 301 9.56 8.81 -12.44
C LYS A 301 10.15 7.41 -12.29
N VAL A 302 9.32 6.43 -11.88
CA VAL A 302 9.73 5.02 -11.83
C VAL A 302 10.04 4.53 -13.24
N LEU A 303 9.10 4.66 -14.17
CA LEU A 303 9.24 4.19 -15.55
C LEU A 303 10.40 4.88 -16.26
N ALA A 304 10.63 6.18 -16.02
CA ALA A 304 11.77 6.89 -16.59
C ALA A 304 13.14 6.33 -16.16
N SER A 305 13.20 5.67 -15.00
CA SER A 305 14.42 5.02 -14.49
C SER A 305 14.58 3.57 -14.97
N LEU A 306 13.61 3.04 -15.71
CA LEU A 306 13.54 1.64 -16.10
C LEU A 306 13.74 1.43 -17.62
N GLN A 307 13.94 0.17 -17.99
CA GLN A 307 14.25 -0.25 -19.37
C GLN A 307 13.02 -0.76 -20.12
N LEU A 308 13.13 -0.89 -21.45
CA LEU A 308 12.06 -1.31 -22.37
C LEU A 308 11.23 -2.54 -21.93
N PRO A 309 11.78 -3.63 -21.36
CA PRO A 309 10.96 -4.74 -20.88
C PRO A 309 9.96 -4.34 -19.79
N HIS A 310 10.33 -3.41 -18.91
CA HIS A 310 9.46 -2.91 -17.84
C HIS A 310 8.35 -2.04 -18.41
N TRP A 311 8.65 -1.25 -19.45
CA TRP A 311 7.65 -0.45 -20.15
C TRP A 311 6.62 -1.33 -20.85
N LYS A 312 7.07 -2.41 -21.52
CA LYS A 312 6.17 -3.40 -22.10
C LYS A 312 5.24 -4.00 -21.05
N ALA A 313 5.78 -4.41 -19.90
CA ALA A 313 4.98 -4.93 -18.79
C ALA A 313 3.95 -3.92 -18.28
N PHE A 314 4.32 -2.63 -18.19
CA PHE A 314 3.40 -1.55 -17.81
C PHE A 314 2.26 -1.37 -18.81
N VAL A 315 2.57 -1.26 -20.11
CA VAL A 315 1.55 -1.11 -21.16
C VAL A 315 0.62 -2.35 -21.18
N SER A 316 1.18 -3.56 -21.07
CA SER A 316 0.38 -4.80 -21.04
C SER A 316 -0.49 -4.95 -19.78
N ALA A 317 -0.14 -4.31 -18.67
CA ALA A 317 -0.91 -4.40 -17.43
C ALA A 317 -2.18 -3.54 -17.45
N VAL A 318 -2.21 -2.46 -18.23
CA VAL A 318 -3.37 -1.57 -18.33
C VAL A 318 -4.49 -2.27 -19.10
N SER A 319 -5.65 -2.42 -18.47
CA SER A 319 -6.82 -3.02 -19.09
C SER A 319 -7.48 -2.01 -20.03
N LEU A 320 -7.51 -2.33 -21.31
CA LEU A 320 -8.34 -1.61 -22.27
C LEU A 320 -9.80 -1.98 -22.06
N SER A 321 -10.63 -0.97 -21.92
CA SER A 321 -12.07 -1.09 -21.72
C SER A 321 -12.73 0.21 -22.17
N PHE A 322 -14.06 0.20 -22.27
CA PHE A 322 -14.87 1.38 -22.64
C PHE A 322 -15.04 2.39 -21.49
N SER A 323 -14.12 2.41 -20.52
CA SER A 323 -14.20 3.23 -19.32
C SER A 323 -13.39 4.51 -19.45
N LYS A 324 -14.08 5.66 -19.42
CA LYS A 324 -13.48 7.00 -19.37
C LYS A 324 -12.68 7.27 -18.09
N ARG A 325 -12.98 6.54 -17.00
CA ARG A 325 -12.34 6.74 -15.68
C ARG A 325 -10.82 6.58 -15.72
N SER A 326 -10.32 5.72 -16.61
CA SER A 326 -8.90 5.44 -16.74
C SER A 326 -8.20 6.31 -17.79
N ALA A 327 -8.93 7.05 -18.63
CA ALA A 327 -8.35 7.88 -19.68
C ALA A 327 -7.54 9.07 -19.11
N ASP A 328 -8.12 9.86 -18.19
CA ASP A 328 -7.43 11.01 -17.58
C ASP A 328 -6.17 10.60 -16.78
N PRO A 329 -6.23 9.62 -15.85
CA PRO A 329 -5.04 9.23 -15.09
C PRO A 329 -3.93 8.70 -16.00
N MET A 330 -4.30 7.89 -17.00
CA MET A 330 -3.33 7.34 -17.94
C MET A 330 -2.70 8.42 -18.83
N ALA A 331 -3.48 9.40 -19.28
CA ALA A 331 -2.97 10.55 -20.03
C ALA A 331 -1.97 11.36 -19.20
N ARG A 332 -2.26 11.59 -17.91
CA ARG A 332 -1.34 12.28 -16.99
C ARG A 332 -0.05 11.50 -16.76
N ILE A 333 -0.13 10.18 -16.57
CA ILE A 333 1.06 9.32 -16.43
C ILE A 333 1.94 9.44 -17.67
N MET A 334 1.35 9.30 -18.85
CA MET A 334 2.08 9.32 -20.13
C MET A 334 2.67 10.69 -20.45
N ALA A 335 1.93 11.78 -20.19
CA ALA A 335 2.42 13.14 -20.39
C ALA A 335 3.59 13.45 -19.46
N ALA A 336 3.48 13.11 -18.17
CA ALA A 336 4.56 13.29 -17.22
C ALA A 336 5.78 12.42 -17.57
N LEU A 337 5.56 11.17 -17.98
CA LEU A 337 6.65 10.28 -18.39
C LEU A 337 7.40 10.82 -19.61
N ALA A 338 6.68 11.35 -20.61
CA ALA A 338 7.29 11.92 -21.81
C ALA A 338 8.24 13.08 -21.50
N LEU A 339 7.94 13.88 -20.46
CA LEU A 339 8.84 14.95 -20.00
C LEU A 339 10.13 14.41 -19.36
N GLU A 340 10.10 13.22 -18.77
CA GLU A 340 11.24 12.61 -18.09
C GLU A 340 12.18 11.84 -19.05
N VAL A 341 11.65 11.15 -20.07
CA VAL A 341 12.44 10.26 -20.95
C VAL A 341 12.89 10.90 -22.27
N GLY A 342 12.37 12.08 -22.60
CA GLY A 342 12.63 12.77 -23.87
C GLY A 342 11.91 12.15 -25.08
N GLU A 343 12.00 12.84 -26.23
CA GLU A 343 11.13 12.58 -27.39
C GLU A 343 11.27 11.18 -27.99
N SER A 344 12.51 10.69 -28.19
CA SER A 344 12.72 9.38 -28.82
C SER A 344 12.12 8.23 -28.01
N ALA A 345 12.26 8.27 -26.68
CA ALA A 345 11.72 7.26 -25.78
C ALA A 345 10.20 7.38 -25.64
N ALA A 346 9.68 8.61 -25.58
CA ALA A 346 8.25 8.88 -25.58
C ALA A 346 7.57 8.33 -26.86
N ASN A 347 8.18 8.53 -28.03
CA ASN A 347 7.69 7.98 -29.29
C ASN A 347 7.60 6.44 -29.25
N ALA A 348 8.62 5.76 -28.72
CA ALA A 348 8.61 4.31 -28.59
C ALA A 348 7.49 3.82 -27.65
N LEU A 349 7.24 4.54 -26.54
CA LEU A 349 6.12 4.26 -25.64
C LEU A 349 4.77 4.41 -26.31
N TRP A 350 4.57 5.50 -27.07
CA TRP A 350 3.32 5.73 -27.81
C TRP A 350 3.09 4.67 -28.89
N SER A 351 4.14 4.24 -29.61
CA SER A 351 4.04 3.13 -30.55
C SER A 351 3.60 1.83 -29.88
N MET A 352 4.17 1.46 -28.72
CA MET A 352 3.73 0.27 -27.99
C MET A 352 2.26 0.34 -27.55
N CYS A 353 1.81 1.51 -27.09
CA CYS A 353 0.41 1.71 -26.73
C CYS A 353 -0.51 1.63 -27.96
N PHE A 354 -0.07 2.20 -29.09
CA PHE A 354 -0.79 2.15 -30.35
C PHE A 354 -0.96 0.70 -30.84
N ASP A 355 0.11 -0.10 -30.83
CA ASP A 355 0.07 -1.49 -31.27
C ASP A 355 -0.96 -2.28 -30.44
N GLN A 356 -0.88 -2.20 -29.11
CA GLN A 356 -1.82 -2.87 -28.21
C GLN A 356 -3.27 -2.37 -28.37
N TRP A 357 -3.47 -1.07 -28.53
CA TRP A 357 -4.81 -0.50 -28.78
C TRP A 357 -5.37 -0.92 -30.14
N ASN A 358 -4.54 -0.93 -31.18
CA ASN A 358 -4.96 -1.27 -32.54
C ASN A 358 -5.32 -2.75 -32.65
N ASP A 359 -4.58 -3.62 -31.97
CA ASP A 359 -4.88 -5.06 -31.85
C ASP A 359 -6.19 -5.31 -31.08
N TRP A 360 -6.40 -4.57 -29.97
CA TRP A 360 -7.66 -4.63 -29.21
C TRP A 360 -8.86 -4.19 -30.06
N ASN A 361 -8.69 -3.16 -30.88
CA ASN A 361 -9.69 -2.64 -31.81
C ASN A 361 -11.07 -2.41 -31.17
N TYR A 362 -11.09 -1.78 -30.00
CA TYR A 362 -12.32 -1.57 -29.22
C TYR A 362 -13.11 -2.86 -28.98
N GLY A 363 -12.42 -3.90 -28.54
CA GLY A 363 -13.01 -5.17 -28.11
C GLY A 363 -13.67 -5.96 -29.24
N LYS A 364 -13.26 -5.78 -30.51
CA LYS A 364 -13.91 -6.43 -31.67
C LYS A 364 -13.95 -7.97 -31.58
N SER A 365 -13.02 -8.57 -30.85
CA SER A 365 -12.91 -10.02 -30.65
C SER A 365 -13.30 -10.48 -29.24
N GLU A 366 -13.80 -9.58 -28.39
CA GLU A 366 -14.18 -9.89 -27.01
C GLU A 366 -15.63 -10.36 -26.90
N HIS A 367 -16.02 -10.91 -25.74
CA HIS A 367 -17.42 -11.34 -25.52
C HIS A 367 -18.40 -10.15 -25.52
N GLN A 368 -17.95 -8.97 -25.05
CA GLN A 368 -18.73 -7.74 -25.06
C GLN A 368 -18.28 -6.86 -26.23
N VAL A 369 -18.66 -7.26 -27.44
CA VAL A 369 -18.30 -6.54 -28.68
C VAL A 369 -19.08 -5.25 -28.89
N TYR A 370 -20.27 -5.10 -28.30
CA TYR A 370 -21.20 -4.04 -28.69
C TYR A 370 -20.82 -2.68 -28.11
N LEU A 371 -20.83 -1.67 -28.99
CA LEU A 371 -20.46 -0.30 -28.67
C LEU A 371 -21.60 0.63 -29.08
N PHE A 372 -22.44 1.02 -28.11
CA PHE A 372 -23.66 1.79 -28.38
C PHE A 372 -23.44 3.30 -28.49
N SER A 373 -22.33 3.80 -27.96
CA SER A 373 -21.86 5.18 -28.11
C SER A 373 -20.35 5.19 -28.34
N PRO A 374 -19.78 6.26 -28.90
CA PRO A 374 -18.34 6.43 -28.90
C PRO A 374 -17.79 6.53 -27.47
N THR A 375 -16.68 5.87 -27.16
CA THR A 375 -16.16 5.74 -25.78
C THR A 375 -14.69 6.09 -25.69
N ALA A 376 -14.27 6.60 -24.53
CA ALA A 376 -12.87 6.81 -24.18
C ALA A 376 -12.26 5.56 -23.55
N CYS A 377 -10.96 5.36 -23.75
CA CYS A 377 -10.20 4.30 -23.09
C CYS A 377 -8.88 4.85 -22.54
N ALA A 378 -8.18 4.04 -21.73
CA ALA A 378 -6.93 4.42 -21.09
C ALA A 378 -5.86 4.91 -22.10
N PHE A 379 -5.83 4.36 -23.31
CA PHE A 379 -4.77 4.67 -24.29
C PHE A 379 -5.12 5.80 -25.26
N ASP A 380 -6.23 6.51 -25.07
CA ASP A 380 -6.62 7.61 -25.96
C ASP A 380 -5.50 8.65 -26.15
N TYR A 381 -4.89 9.12 -25.05
CA TYR A 381 -3.79 10.09 -25.13
C TYR A 381 -2.53 9.54 -25.82
N PRO A 382 -1.92 8.41 -25.41
CA PRO A 382 -0.72 7.92 -26.09
C PRO A 382 -0.99 7.54 -27.56
N VAL A 383 -2.20 7.11 -27.92
CA VAL A 383 -2.59 6.87 -29.32
C VAL A 383 -2.71 8.17 -30.11
N ALA A 384 -3.32 9.21 -29.54
CA ALA A 384 -3.36 10.53 -30.17
C ALA A 384 -1.95 11.12 -30.33
N MET A 385 -1.07 10.94 -29.36
CA MET A 385 0.34 11.33 -29.47
C MET A 385 1.06 10.55 -30.58
N TYR A 386 0.80 9.25 -30.76
CA TYR A 386 1.31 8.50 -31.92
C TYR A 386 0.86 9.13 -33.24
N TYR A 387 -0.43 9.44 -33.39
CA TYR A 387 -0.94 10.14 -34.58
C TYR A 387 -0.39 11.58 -34.74
N SER A 388 0.05 12.22 -33.66
CA SER A 388 0.69 13.54 -33.75
C SER A 388 2.07 13.48 -34.41
N LYS A 389 2.74 12.32 -34.34
CA LYS A 389 4.11 12.11 -34.81
C LYS A 389 4.22 11.50 -36.22
N ILE A 390 3.13 10.96 -36.76
CA ILE A 390 3.12 10.54 -38.17
C ILE A 390 3.15 11.76 -39.11
N PRO A 391 3.65 11.61 -40.34
CA PRO A 391 3.68 12.71 -41.31
C PRO A 391 2.30 13.32 -41.55
N GLY A 392 2.23 14.65 -41.64
CA GLY A 392 0.95 15.37 -41.78
C GLY A 392 0.09 14.88 -42.94
N HIS A 393 0.69 14.62 -44.11
CA HIS A 393 -0.03 14.10 -45.28
C HIS A 393 -0.61 12.68 -45.06
N GLU A 394 0.05 11.83 -44.28
CA GLU A 394 -0.48 10.50 -43.93
C GLU A 394 -1.64 10.63 -42.96
N ARG A 395 -1.52 11.53 -41.97
CA ARG A 395 -2.59 11.85 -41.03
C ARG A 395 -3.83 12.38 -41.74
N ASP A 396 -3.67 13.34 -42.64
CA ASP A 396 -4.79 13.93 -43.40
C ASP A 396 -5.50 12.86 -44.25
N LYS A 397 -4.72 11.95 -44.85
CA LYS A 397 -5.26 10.80 -45.60
C LYS A 397 -6.04 9.84 -44.69
N LEU A 398 -5.54 9.54 -43.50
CA LEU A 398 -6.22 8.69 -42.52
C LEU A 398 -7.51 9.33 -42.03
N GLU A 399 -7.50 10.63 -41.72
CA GLU A 399 -8.69 11.38 -41.32
C GLU A 399 -9.75 11.33 -42.41
N ALA A 400 -9.40 11.69 -43.66
CA ALA A 400 -10.34 11.64 -44.77
C ALA A 400 -10.90 10.23 -45.03
N ALA A 401 -10.07 9.20 -44.91
CA ALA A 401 -10.51 7.81 -45.07
C ALA A 401 -11.49 7.38 -43.96
N LEU A 402 -11.23 7.76 -42.72
CA LEU A 402 -12.12 7.48 -41.58
C LEU A 402 -13.43 8.25 -41.68
N THR A 403 -13.40 9.53 -42.05
CA THR A 403 -14.61 10.33 -42.31
C THR A 403 -15.48 9.68 -43.37
N LEU A 404 -14.90 9.31 -44.52
CA LEU A 404 -15.63 8.63 -45.58
C LEU A 404 -16.20 7.29 -45.10
N ALA A 405 -15.45 6.51 -44.31
CA ALA A 405 -15.92 5.25 -43.77
C ALA A 405 -17.10 5.43 -42.81
N VAL A 406 -17.10 6.47 -41.98
CA VAL A 406 -18.23 6.83 -41.10
C VAL A 406 -19.46 7.21 -41.93
N ASP A 407 -19.28 8.05 -42.95
CA ASP A 407 -20.37 8.56 -43.78
C ASP A 407 -21.01 7.49 -44.67
N THR A 408 -20.22 6.47 -45.06
CA THR A 408 -20.66 5.39 -45.96
C THR A 408 -20.96 4.08 -45.24
N ILE A 409 -20.87 4.02 -43.91
CA ILE A 409 -21.03 2.77 -43.14
C ILE A 409 -22.39 2.10 -43.41
N GLU A 410 -23.46 2.90 -43.59
CA GLU A 410 -24.81 2.40 -43.86
C GLU A 410 -24.96 1.71 -45.23
N GLN A 411 -23.97 1.85 -46.11
CA GLN A 411 -23.93 1.19 -47.41
C GLN A 411 -23.36 -0.23 -47.36
N GLN A 412 -22.88 -0.67 -46.19
CA GLN A 412 -22.33 -2.02 -45.98
C GLN A 412 -23.39 -2.97 -45.40
N TRP A 413 -23.21 -4.27 -45.64
CA TRP A 413 -24.08 -5.32 -45.10
C TRP A 413 -23.67 -5.69 -43.66
N PHE A 414 -24.64 -5.67 -42.74
CA PHE A 414 -24.48 -6.09 -41.35
C PHE A 414 -25.52 -7.13 -40.97
N ASN A 415 -25.19 -8.01 -40.02
CA ASN A 415 -26.11 -9.04 -39.52
C ASN A 415 -27.23 -8.44 -38.64
N SER A 416 -26.99 -7.26 -38.06
CA SER A 416 -27.97 -6.55 -37.23
C SER A 416 -27.72 -5.04 -37.24
N SER A 417 -28.72 -4.26 -36.80
CA SER A 417 -28.56 -2.82 -36.54
C SER A 417 -27.52 -2.54 -35.44
N THR A 418 -27.40 -3.43 -34.47
CA THR A 418 -26.44 -3.30 -33.37
C THR A 418 -25.00 -3.44 -33.87
N ASP A 419 -24.75 -4.34 -34.82
CA ASP A 419 -23.43 -4.49 -35.44
C ASP A 419 -23.04 -3.24 -36.25
N LEU A 420 -23.99 -2.67 -36.99
CA LEU A 420 -23.81 -1.41 -37.71
C LEU A 420 -23.49 -0.24 -36.75
N ILE A 421 -24.29 -0.07 -35.69
CA ILE A 421 -24.05 0.97 -34.67
C ILE A 421 -22.67 0.79 -34.04
N THR A 422 -22.31 -0.45 -33.70
CA THR A 422 -21.03 -0.79 -33.09
C THR A 422 -19.86 -0.42 -34.00
N GLU A 423 -19.89 -0.81 -35.27
CA GLU A 423 -18.77 -0.51 -36.19
C GLU A 423 -18.67 0.99 -36.48
N ARG A 424 -19.81 1.69 -36.63
CA ARG A 424 -19.83 3.16 -36.76
C ARG A 424 -19.16 3.82 -35.56
N ASN A 425 -19.50 3.41 -34.33
CA ASN A 425 -18.92 3.97 -33.12
C ASN A 425 -17.43 3.66 -32.98
N ARG A 426 -16.96 2.48 -33.43
CA ARG A 426 -15.51 2.18 -33.49
C ARG A 426 -14.79 3.14 -34.44
N LEU A 427 -15.35 3.37 -35.63
CA LEU A 427 -14.79 4.31 -36.59
C LEU A 427 -14.75 5.73 -36.03
N LEU A 428 -15.82 6.18 -35.37
CA LEU A 428 -15.88 7.49 -34.71
C LEU A 428 -14.83 7.63 -33.60
N CYS A 429 -14.63 6.59 -32.78
CA CYS A 429 -13.58 6.60 -31.75
C CYS A 429 -12.17 6.72 -32.37
N ARG A 430 -11.89 5.97 -33.45
CA ARG A 430 -10.62 6.09 -34.19
C ARG A 430 -10.44 7.48 -34.80
N LEU A 431 -11.47 8.01 -35.44
CA LEU A 431 -11.46 9.35 -36.06
C LEU A 431 -11.15 10.43 -35.02
N ARG A 432 -11.80 10.37 -33.84
CA ARG A 432 -11.52 11.29 -32.72
C ARG A 432 -10.04 11.34 -32.36
N LEU A 433 -9.36 10.19 -32.29
CA LEU A 433 -7.95 10.13 -31.92
C LEU A 433 -7.02 10.69 -33.01
N VAL A 434 -7.37 10.50 -34.29
CA VAL A 434 -6.63 11.12 -35.42
C VAL A 434 -6.79 12.64 -35.38
N VAL A 435 -8.02 13.14 -35.17
CA VAL A 435 -8.33 14.58 -35.03
C VAL A 435 -7.55 15.18 -33.86
N HIS A 436 -7.54 14.50 -32.70
CA HIS A 436 -6.77 14.94 -31.54
C HIS A 436 -5.26 14.92 -31.81
N GLY A 437 -4.74 13.91 -32.50
CA GLY A 437 -3.34 13.87 -32.93
C GLY A 437 -2.95 15.06 -33.82
N ARG A 438 -3.85 15.53 -34.70
CA ARG A 438 -3.65 16.76 -35.49
C ARG A 438 -3.60 18.02 -34.62
N MET A 439 -4.50 18.13 -33.65
CA MET A 439 -4.52 19.24 -32.69
C MET A 439 -3.22 19.29 -31.88
N LEU A 440 -2.78 18.15 -31.36
CA LEU A 440 -1.51 18.00 -30.62
C LEU A 440 -0.30 18.38 -31.48
N ALA A 441 -0.25 17.93 -32.74
CA ALA A 441 0.83 18.31 -33.66
C ALA A 441 0.83 19.80 -34.01
N SER A 442 -0.31 20.48 -33.88
CA SER A 442 -0.45 21.92 -34.10
C SER A 442 -0.10 22.75 -32.85
N GLY A 443 0.27 22.09 -31.74
CA GLY A 443 0.70 22.74 -30.50
C GLY A 443 -0.38 22.84 -29.41
N GLU A 444 -1.53 22.21 -29.58
CA GLU A 444 -2.53 22.14 -28.50
C GLU A 444 -2.05 21.24 -27.35
N VAL A 445 -2.47 21.58 -26.12
CA VAL A 445 -1.98 20.93 -24.88
C VAL A 445 -3.05 20.10 -24.17
N HIS A 446 -4.20 19.89 -24.80
CA HIS A 446 -5.28 19.09 -24.22
C HIS A 446 -4.87 17.62 -24.16
N LEU A 447 -4.83 17.05 -22.95
CA LEU A 447 -4.45 15.65 -22.73
C LEU A 447 -5.52 14.65 -23.17
N LEU A 448 -6.78 15.06 -23.20
CA LEU A 448 -7.88 14.20 -23.60
C LEU A 448 -8.43 14.66 -24.94
N PRO A 449 -8.87 13.72 -25.78
CA PRO A 449 -9.47 14.07 -27.05
C PRO A 449 -10.79 14.82 -26.84
N PRO A 450 -11.20 15.65 -27.82
CA PRO A 450 -12.47 16.35 -27.78
C PRO A 450 -13.64 15.36 -27.73
N GLU A 451 -14.77 15.79 -27.16
CA GLU A 451 -16.00 14.98 -27.17
C GLU A 451 -16.49 14.76 -28.61
N ILE A 452 -17.13 13.62 -28.85
CA ILE A 452 -17.66 13.28 -30.17
C ILE A 452 -19.07 13.87 -30.27
N GLU A 453 -19.18 14.97 -31.00
CA GLU A 453 -20.47 15.57 -31.29
C GLU A 453 -21.19 14.82 -32.42
N PRO A 454 -22.53 14.68 -32.35
CA PRO A 454 -23.29 14.13 -33.46
C PRO A 454 -23.19 15.06 -34.68
N PRO A 455 -22.98 14.53 -35.89
CA PRO A 455 -22.84 15.35 -37.10
C PRO A 455 -24.14 16.06 -37.48
N ASP A 456 -25.30 15.49 -37.12
CA ASP A 456 -26.62 16.09 -37.32
C ASP A 456 -27.67 15.51 -36.35
N ALA A 457 -28.86 16.13 -36.35
CA ALA A 457 -29.99 15.74 -35.50
C ALA A 457 -30.58 14.36 -35.86
N TYR A 458 -30.42 13.90 -37.10
CA TYR A 458 -30.90 12.59 -37.51
C TYR A 458 -30.02 11.49 -36.89
N THR A 459 -28.71 11.71 -36.95
CA THR A 459 -27.69 10.84 -36.42
C THR A 459 -27.76 10.82 -34.89
N SER A 460 -28.04 11.95 -34.23
CA SER A 460 -28.21 12.01 -32.76
C SER A 460 -29.39 11.19 -32.24
N VAL A 461 -30.47 11.06 -33.03
CA VAL A 461 -31.65 10.27 -32.67
C VAL A 461 -31.44 8.79 -32.97
N ARG A 462 -30.74 8.48 -34.06
CA ARG A 462 -30.56 7.11 -34.56
C ARG A 462 -29.41 6.35 -33.91
N TYR A 463 -28.37 7.07 -33.49
CA TYR A 463 -27.17 6.52 -32.88
C TYR A 463 -27.02 7.21 -31.53
N SER A 464 -27.00 6.47 -30.44
CA SER A 464 -26.94 7.06 -29.09
C SER A 464 -25.58 7.73 -28.85
N TYR A 465 -25.51 9.06 -28.92
CA TYR A 465 -24.27 9.83 -28.62
C TYR A 465 -24.10 10.20 -27.15
N PHE A 466 -25.11 9.96 -26.32
CA PHE A 466 -25.10 10.36 -24.91
C PHE A 466 -24.38 9.32 -24.04
N GLU A 467 -23.39 9.77 -23.27
CA GLU A 467 -22.90 9.06 -22.08
C GLU A 467 -23.99 9.15 -20.98
N ILE A 468 -24.44 8.02 -20.43
CA ILE A 468 -25.09 7.97 -19.11
C ILE A 468 -24.02 7.65 -18.08
#